data_AF-A0A931ZT13-F1
#
_entry.id   AF-A0A931ZT13-F1
#
_cell.length_a   1.000
_cell.length_b   1.000
_cell.length_c   1.000
_cell.angle_alpha   90.00
_cell.angle_beta   90.00
_cell.angle_gamma   90.00
#
_symmetry.space_group_name_H-M   'P 1'
#
loop_
_entity.id
_entity.type
_entity.pdbx_description
1 polymer ?
#
loop_
_entity_poly.entity_id
_entity_poly.type
_entity_poly.pdbx_seq_one_letter_code
_entity_poly.pdbx_strand_id
1 'polypeptide(L)'
;MIYETETALPGPEVLRRAKVFFTERVPHHAAFLEQEGPTFATFRGQGGEELAIAVLGAEHSTRVRASSLFFDQVIGRFFSTLPAPDPGSLSPSPPAGETESASRDRG
;
A
#
# COMPACT_ATOMS: atom_id res chain seq x y z
N MET A 1 -8.93 3.78 -11.44
CA MET A 1 -7.93 4.65 -10.76
C MET A 1 -7.09 3.80 -9.83
N ILE A 2 -5.82 4.14 -9.64
CA ILE A 2 -4.90 3.43 -8.73
C ILE A 2 -4.44 4.40 -7.65
N TYR A 3 -4.46 3.94 -6.40
CA TYR A 3 -4.04 4.66 -5.20
C TYR A 3 -2.96 3.89 -4.47
N GLU A 4 -2.13 4.62 -3.73
CA GLU A 4 -1.04 4.03 -2.98
C GLU A 4 -0.77 4.75 -1.67
N THR A 5 -0.34 3.98 -0.66
CA THR A 5 0.23 4.49 0.59
C THR A 5 1.23 3.48 1.14
N GLU A 6 2.06 3.92 2.08
CA GLU A 6 2.87 3.04 2.92
C GLU A 6 2.30 2.97 4.33
N THR A 7 2.56 1.86 5.03
CA THR A 7 2.16 1.68 6.42
C THR A 7 3.18 0.87 7.20
N ALA A 8 3.26 1.11 8.51
CA ALA A 8 4.02 0.27 9.44
C ALA A 8 3.38 -1.13 9.67
N LEU A 9 2.14 -1.35 9.24
CA LEU A 9 1.48 -2.63 9.46
C LEU A 9 2.04 -3.73 8.54
N PRO A 10 2.08 -5.00 9.01
CA PRO A 10 2.30 -6.14 8.14
C PRO A 10 1.17 -6.30 7.11
N GLY A 11 1.51 -6.73 5.89
CA GLY A 11 0.54 -6.96 4.81
C GLY A 11 -0.71 -7.76 5.19
N PRO A 12 -0.60 -8.92 5.87
CA PRO A 12 -1.77 -9.68 6.31
C PRO A 12 -2.72 -8.88 7.22
N GLU A 13 -2.18 -8.02 8.08
CA GLU A 13 -2.97 -7.17 8.96
C GLU A 13 -3.67 -6.05 8.19
N VAL A 14 -3.04 -5.48 7.15
CA VAL A 14 -3.68 -4.53 6.23
C VAL A 14 -4.88 -5.18 5.54
N LEU A 15 -4.71 -6.39 4.97
CA LEU A 15 -5.80 -7.11 4.30
C LEU A 15 -6.94 -7.44 5.27
N ARG A 16 -6.61 -7.88 6.50
CA ARG A 16 -7.61 -8.11 7.55
C ARG A 16 -8.41 -6.85 7.87
N ARG A 17 -7.74 -5.70 8.03
CA ARG A 17 -8.39 -4.41 8.28
C ARG A 17 -9.24 -3.94 7.10
N ALA A 18 -8.77 -4.14 5.87
CA ALA A 18 -9.53 -3.81 4.66
C ALA A 18 -10.88 -4.55 4.65
N LYS A 19 -10.87 -5.86 4.94
CA LYS A 19 -12.11 -6.66 5.02
C LYS A 19 -13.15 -6.08 5.97
N VAL A 20 -12.72 -5.70 7.17
CA VAL A 20 -13.61 -5.08 8.17
C VAL A 20 -14.05 -3.69 7.71
N PHE A 21 -13.12 -2.87 7.22
CA PHE A 21 -13.42 -1.49 6.86
C PHE A 21 -14.44 -1.40 5.72
N PHE A 22 -14.20 -2.07 4.60
CA PHE A 22 -15.07 -1.97 3.42
C PHE A 22 -16.42 -2.66 3.61
N THR A 23 -16.52 -3.63 4.52
CA THR A 23 -17.78 -4.29 4.84
C THR A 23 -18.63 -3.46 5.82
N GLU A 24 -18.01 -2.89 6.87
CA GLU A 24 -18.76 -2.36 8.02
C GLU A 24 -18.70 -0.85 8.19
N ARG A 25 -17.62 -0.20 7.73
CA ARG A 25 -17.35 1.22 8.04
C ARG A 25 -17.77 2.17 6.93
N VAL A 26 -18.43 1.66 5.90
CA VAL A 26 -18.83 2.43 4.71
C VAL A 26 -20.28 2.14 4.31
N PRO A 27 -21.29 2.59 5.08
CA PRO A 27 -22.68 2.13 4.91
C PRO A 27 -23.28 2.34 3.51
N HIS A 28 -22.90 3.41 2.81
CA HIS A 28 -23.41 3.71 1.46
C HIS A 28 -22.58 3.08 0.33
N HIS A 29 -21.37 2.61 0.64
CA HIS A 29 -20.47 1.96 -0.31
C HIS A 29 -19.89 0.70 0.32
N ALA A 30 -20.75 -0.16 0.89
CA ALA A 30 -20.28 -1.41 1.45
C ALA A 30 -19.80 -2.31 0.30
N ALA A 31 -18.62 -2.89 0.45
CA ALA A 31 -18.06 -3.86 -0.50
C ALA A 31 -17.66 -5.11 0.26
N PHE A 32 -18.16 -6.26 -0.18
CA PHE A 32 -17.97 -7.55 0.46
C PHE A 32 -16.84 -8.30 -0.23
N LEU A 33 -16.11 -9.12 0.54
CA LEU A 33 -15.00 -9.91 0.01
C LEU A 33 -15.49 -10.84 -1.11
N GLU A 34 -14.81 -10.78 -2.26
CA GLU A 34 -15.06 -11.68 -3.39
C GLU A 34 -13.95 -12.73 -3.51
N GLN A 35 -12.69 -12.32 -3.43
CA GLN A 35 -11.53 -13.20 -3.50
C GLN A 35 -10.41 -12.72 -2.59
N GLU A 36 -9.66 -13.65 -2.00
CA GLU A 36 -8.45 -13.33 -1.25
C GLU A 36 -7.29 -14.24 -1.66
N GLY A 37 -6.08 -13.68 -1.60
CA GLY A 37 -4.83 -14.40 -1.67
C GLY A 37 -3.84 -13.86 -0.62
N PRO A 38 -2.62 -14.41 -0.56
CA PRO A 38 -1.64 -14.04 0.47
C PRO A 38 -1.27 -12.54 0.48
N THR A 39 -1.36 -11.88 -0.69
CA THR A 39 -0.93 -10.50 -0.90
C THR A 39 -2.02 -9.61 -1.48
N PHE A 40 -3.26 -10.09 -1.59
CA PHE A 40 -4.35 -9.29 -2.15
C PHE A 40 -5.73 -9.70 -1.64
N ALA A 41 -6.69 -8.79 -1.78
CA ALA A 41 -8.11 -9.05 -1.64
C ALA A 41 -8.90 -8.23 -2.67
N THR A 42 -9.92 -8.83 -3.26
CA THR A 42 -10.91 -8.13 -4.10
C THR A 42 -12.26 -8.10 -3.40
N PHE A 43 -13.00 -7.02 -3.64
CA PHE A 43 -14.29 -6.75 -3.03
C PHE A 43 -15.28 -6.34 -4.11
N ARG A 44 -16.54 -6.70 -3.90
CA ARG A 44 -17.65 -6.31 -4.78
C ARG A 44 -18.74 -5.57 -4.01
N GLY A 45 -19.13 -4.42 -4.53
CA GLY A 45 -20.28 -3.63 -4.08
C GLY A 45 -21.60 -4.17 -4.63
N GLN A 46 -22.72 -3.73 -4.04
CA GLN A 46 -24.07 -4.16 -4.44
C GLN A 46 -24.42 -3.84 -5.90
N GLY A 47 -23.83 -2.78 -6.47
CA GLY A 47 -24.03 -2.36 -7.85
C GLY A 47 -23.09 -3.04 -8.84
N GLY A 48 -22.30 -4.02 -8.39
CA GLY A 48 -21.25 -4.66 -9.18
C GLY A 48 -19.96 -3.85 -9.24
N GLU A 49 -19.82 -2.80 -8.43
CA GLU A 49 -18.58 -2.04 -8.34
C GLU A 49 -17.45 -2.90 -7.76
N GLU A 50 -16.24 -2.73 -8.29
CA GLU A 50 -15.08 -3.53 -7.88
C GLU A 50 -14.03 -2.69 -7.16
N LEU A 51 -13.40 -3.31 -6.19
CA LEU A 51 -12.26 -2.78 -5.44
C LEU A 51 -11.22 -3.88 -5.29
N ALA A 52 -9.97 -3.59 -5.63
CA ALA A 52 -8.83 -4.45 -5.33
C ALA A 52 -7.89 -3.77 -4.34
N ILE A 53 -7.39 -4.52 -3.37
CA ILE A 53 -6.34 -4.13 -2.43
C ILE A 53 -5.20 -5.12 -2.58
N ALA A 54 -3.98 -4.63 -2.79
CA ALA A 54 -2.76 -5.42 -2.83
C ALA A 54 -1.75 -4.89 -1.81
N VAL A 55 -1.00 -5.80 -1.20
CA VAL A 55 0.07 -5.49 -0.27
C VAL A 55 1.39 -6.03 -0.80
N LEU A 56 2.42 -5.19 -0.75
CA LEU A 56 3.78 -5.54 -1.15
C LEU A 56 4.68 -5.25 0.05
N GLY A 57 5.41 -6.26 0.51
CA GLY A 57 6.40 -6.08 1.57
C GLY A 57 7.55 -5.18 1.11
N ALA A 58 7.99 -4.29 1.98
CA ALA A 58 9.25 -3.55 1.89
C ALA A 58 10.07 -3.82 3.17
N GLU A 59 11.36 -3.48 3.19
CA GLU A 59 12.27 -3.81 4.30
C GLU A 59 11.74 -3.37 5.68
N HIS A 60 11.05 -2.22 5.74
CA HIS A 60 10.59 -1.63 6.99
C HIS A 60 9.14 -1.12 6.94
N SER A 61 8.44 -1.35 5.84
CA SER A 61 7.05 -0.91 5.65
C SER A 61 6.30 -1.90 4.77
N THR A 62 4.98 -1.74 4.70
CA THR A 62 4.16 -2.38 3.68
C THR A 62 3.64 -1.30 2.73
N ARG A 63 3.93 -1.47 1.43
CA ARG A 63 3.29 -0.69 0.38
C ARG A 63 1.91 -1.27 0.10
N VAL A 64 0.89 -0.43 0.18
CA VAL A 64 -0.52 -0.79 -0.04
C VAL A 64 -0.99 -0.12 -1.31
N ARG A 65 -1.47 -0.91 -2.27
CA ARG A 65 -2.06 -0.41 -3.52
C ARG A 65 -3.54 -0.73 -3.54
N ALA A 66 -4.35 0.24 -3.94
CA ALA A 66 -5.78 0.06 -4.16
C ALA A 66 -6.14 0.42 -5.60
N SER A 67 -7.07 -0.30 -6.20
CA SER A 67 -7.60 0.01 -7.53
C SER A 67 -9.11 -0.07 -7.54
N SER A 68 -9.76 0.96 -8.06
CA SER A 68 -11.21 1.01 -8.26
C SER A 68 -11.62 2.10 -9.24
N LEU A 69 -12.86 2.02 -9.74
CA LEU A 69 -13.53 3.08 -10.49
C LEU A 69 -14.51 3.92 -9.65
N PHE A 70 -14.90 3.43 -8.46
CA PHE A 70 -16.03 4.00 -7.69
C PHE A 70 -15.71 4.27 -6.21
N PHE A 71 -14.56 3.82 -5.70
CA PHE A 71 -14.23 3.84 -4.27
C PHE A 71 -13.18 4.89 -3.88
N ASP A 72 -12.90 5.88 -4.72
CA ASP A 72 -11.79 6.82 -4.56
C ASP A 72 -11.75 7.50 -3.19
N GLN A 73 -12.87 8.07 -2.75
CA GLN A 73 -12.97 8.71 -1.43
C GLN A 73 -12.86 7.70 -0.28
N VAL A 74 -13.43 6.52 -0.46
CA VAL A 74 -13.45 5.46 0.56
C VAL A 74 -12.05 4.87 0.75
N ILE A 75 -11.30 4.70 -0.33
CA ILE A 75 -9.89 4.30 -0.32
C ILE A 75 -9.06 5.32 0.46
N GLY A 76 -9.24 6.62 0.19
CA GLY A 76 -8.54 7.68 0.94
C GLY A 76 -8.83 7.61 2.44
N ARG A 77 -10.10 7.36 2.82
CA ARG A 77 -10.48 7.17 4.23
C ARG A 77 -9.83 5.93 4.83
N PHE A 78 -9.84 4.80 4.11
CA PHE A 78 -9.14 3.59 4.58
C PHE A 78 -7.66 3.86 4.82
N PHE A 79 -6.97 4.48 3.86
CA PHE A 79 -5.55 4.83 3.99
C PHE A 79 -5.26 5.73 5.17
N SER A 80 -6.14 6.71 5.46
CA SER A 80 -5.99 7.58 6.63
C SER A 80 -6.07 6.85 7.98
N THR A 81 -6.58 5.61 8.01
CA THR A 81 -6.60 4.76 9.23
C THR A 81 -5.35 3.91 9.40
N LEU A 82 -4.47 3.86 8.40
CA LEU A 82 -3.24 3.08 8.46
C LEU A 82 -2.16 3.89 9.18
N PRO A 83 -1.44 3.30 10.14
CA PRO A 83 -0.32 3.98 10.79
C PRO A 83 0.81 4.21 9.79
N ALA A 84 1.36 5.42 9.79
CA ALA A 84 2.51 5.76 8.96
C ALA A 84 3.73 4.89 9.32
N PRO A 85 4.59 4.56 8.34
CA PRO A 85 5.87 3.92 8.61
C PRO A 85 6.77 4.83 9.48
N ASP A 86 7.66 4.23 10.27
CA ASP A 86 8.60 4.97 11.11
C ASP A 86 9.63 5.69 10.21
N PRO A 87 9.75 7.03 10.26
CA PRO A 87 10.70 7.77 9.43
C PRO A 87 12.17 7.39 9.69
N GLY A 88 12.47 6.75 10.82
CA GLY A 88 13.83 6.31 11.19
C GLY A 88 14.34 5.07 10.43
N SER A 89 13.49 4.39 9.67
CA SER A 89 13.87 3.17 8.93
C SER A 89 14.10 3.41 7.44
N LEU A 90 14.00 4.64 6.95
CA LEU A 90 14.50 5.00 5.63
C LEU A 90 16.03 4.98 5.70
N SER A 91 16.62 3.86 5.30
CA SER A 91 18.07 3.76 5.12
C SER A 91 18.53 4.97 4.28
N PRO A 92 19.49 5.78 4.76
CA PRO A 92 19.97 6.91 3.97
C PRO A 92 20.52 6.36 2.66
N SER A 93 19.97 6.83 1.53
CA SER A 93 20.60 6.61 0.22
C SER A 93 22.09 6.97 0.34
N PRO A 94 23.01 6.15 -0.18
CA PRO A 94 24.42 6.49 -0.15
C PRO A 94 24.61 7.86 -0.82
N PRO A 95 25.45 8.75 -0.26
CA PRO A 95 25.68 10.04 -0.86
C PRO A 95 26.17 9.84 -2.29
N ALA A 96 25.56 10.60 -3.21
CA ALA A 96 25.91 10.60 -4.61
C ALA A 96 27.40 10.94 -4.77
N GLY A 97 28.17 9.96 -5.24
CA GLY A 97 29.47 10.06 -5.88
C GLY A 97 30.37 11.23 -5.48
N GLU A 98 31.27 11.01 -4.53
CA GLU A 98 32.52 11.75 -4.49
C GLU A 98 33.59 11.01 -5.32
N THR A 99 33.87 11.63 -6.47
CA THR A 99 35.16 11.72 -7.17
C THR A 99 35.81 10.47 -7.76
N GLU A 100 35.61 10.39 -9.08
CA GLU A 100 36.58 9.97 -10.08
C GLU A 100 38.00 10.54 -9.84
N SER A 101 38.99 9.80 -10.34
CA SER A 101 40.41 10.16 -10.58
C SER A 101 41.44 9.87 -9.48
N ALA A 102 41.93 8.62 -9.47
CA ALA A 102 43.36 8.35 -9.37
C ALA A 102 43.69 6.94 -9.90
N SER A 103 43.68 6.76 -11.21
CA SER A 103 44.42 5.65 -11.83
C SER A 103 44.71 5.95 -13.29
N ARG A 104 45.87 6.56 -13.52
CA ARG A 104 46.74 6.42 -14.70
C ARG A 104 47.90 7.40 -14.54
N ASP A 105 49.02 6.91 -14.03
CA ASP A 105 50.23 7.00 -14.84
C ASP A 105 51.22 5.89 -14.43
N ARG A 106 51.53 5.03 -15.39
CA ARG A 106 52.78 4.24 -15.40
C ARG A 106 53.70 5.00 -16.35
N GLY A 107 54.85 5.42 -15.85
CA GLY A 107 55.96 5.99 -16.62
C GLY A 107 57.20 6.02 -15.77
#